data_AF-A0A0M4R965-F1
#
_entry.id   AF-A0A0M4R965-F1
#
_cell.length_a   1.000
_cell.length_b   1.000
_cell.length_c   1.000
_cell.angle_alpha   90.00
_cell.angle_beta   90.00
_cell.angle_gamma   90.00
#
_symmetry.space_group_name_H-M   'P 1'
#
loop_
_entity.id
_entity.type
_entity.pdbx_description
1 polymer ?
#
loop_
_entity_poly.entity_id
_entity_poly.type
_entity_poly.pdbx_seq_one_letter_code
_entity_poly.pdbx_strand_id
1 'polypeptide(L)' 'MTAPTLRPADLDEAALARLRQLEDRIGGPLVAYRPESPYATLSAEQLEEVRRTEAELGVQLLAYRR' A
#
# COMPACT_ATOMS: atom_id res chain seq x y z
N MET A 1 -7.59 -10.04 -16.48
CA MET A 1 -7.45 -10.07 -15.01
C MET A 1 -8.45 -9.07 -14.46
N THR A 2 -9.42 -9.50 -13.67
CA THR A 2 -10.38 -8.59 -13.04
C THR A 2 -9.63 -7.77 -12.00
N ALA A 3 -9.69 -6.44 -12.10
CA ALA A 3 -9.07 -5.57 -11.11
C ALA A 3 -9.71 -5.85 -9.74
N PRO A 4 -8.92 -5.95 -8.67
CA PRO A 4 -9.45 -6.20 -7.35
C PRO A 4 -10.28 -5.00 -6.88
N THR A 5 -11.34 -5.28 -6.12
CA THR A 5 -12.15 -4.23 -5.51
C THR A 5 -11.48 -3.71 -4.25
N LEU A 6 -10.71 -2.62 -4.40
CA LEU A 6 -10.21 -1.85 -3.25
C LEU A 6 -11.34 -1.01 -2.67
N ARG A 7 -11.59 -1.17 -1.36
CA ARG A 7 -12.57 -0.35 -0.63
C ARG A 7 -11.85 0.48 0.44
N PRO A 8 -12.02 1.81 0.44
CA PRO A 8 -11.53 2.64 1.53
C PRO A 8 -12.04 2.13 2.88
N ALA A 9 -11.18 2.22 3.90
CA ALA A 9 -11.58 1.92 5.27
C ALA A 9 -12.41 3.08 5.84
N ASP A 10 -13.48 2.74 6.55
CA ASP A 10 -14.19 3.71 7.38
C ASP A 10 -13.35 3.95 8.64
N LEU A 11 -12.90 5.19 8.83
CA LEU A 11 -12.09 5.59 9.99
C LEU A 11 -12.94 6.45 10.92
N ASP A 12 -12.87 6.18 12.22
CA ASP A 12 -13.38 7.11 13.24
C ASP A 12 -12.45 8.32 13.39
N GLU A 13 -12.90 9.33 14.15
CA GLU A 13 -12.15 10.57 14.34
C GLU A 13 -10.76 10.33 14.98
N ALA A 14 -10.65 9.36 15.89
CA ALA A 14 -9.40 9.04 16.56
C ALA A 14 -8.39 8.40 15.60
N ALA A 15 -8.84 7.45 14.78
CA ALA A 15 -8.04 6.81 13.75
C ALA A 15 -7.61 7.81 12.67
N LEU A 16 -8.51 8.72 12.26
CA LEU A 16 -8.20 9.76 11.29
C LEU A 16 -7.15 10.75 11.83
N ALA A 17 -7.25 11.17 13.09
CA ALA A 17 -6.26 12.05 13.71
C ALA A 17 -4.86 11.40 13.74
N ARG A 18 -4.79 10.10 14.06
CA ARG A 18 -3.54 9.34 14.03
C ARG A 18 -2.97 9.22 12.61
N LEU A 19 -3.81 9.03 11.60
CA LEU A 19 -3.39 8.96 10.20
C LEU A 19 -2.76 10.28 9.74
N ARG A 20 -3.38 11.41 10.06
CA ARG A 20 -2.86 12.76 9.72
C ARG A 20 -1.47 13.01 10.33
N GLN A 21 -1.27 12.65 11.59
CA GLN A 21 0.06 12.76 12.22
C GLN A 21 1.13 11.89 11.54
N LEU A 22 0.72 10.77 10.94
CA LEU A 22 1.63 9.92 10.17
C LEU A 22 1.94 10.55 8.82
N GLU A 23 0.93 11.06 8.11
CA GLU A 23 1.08 11.80 6.84
C GLU A 23 2.07 12.96 6.98
N ASP A 24 1.93 13.77 8.04
CA ASP A 24 2.85 14.88 8.35
C ASP A 24 4.29 14.41 8.54
N ARG A 25 4.48 13.24 9.17
CA ARG A 25 5.81 12.69 9.46
C ARG A 25 6.51 12.15 8.23
N ILE A 26 5.76 11.50 7.33
CA ILE A 26 6.32 10.91 6.10
C ILE A 26 6.32 11.89 4.93
N GLY A 27 5.65 13.03 5.06
CA GLY A 27 5.60 14.08 4.06
C GLY A 27 4.68 13.77 2.86
N GLY A 28 3.61 13.00 3.06
CA GLY A 28 2.73 12.60 1.97
C GLY A 28 1.37 12.05 2.42
N PRO A 29 0.35 12.13 1.54
CA PRO A 29 -0.99 11.63 1.83
C PRO A 29 -1.02 10.10 1.88
N LEU A 30 -1.90 9.56 2.73
CA LEU A 30 -2.14 8.13 2.89
C LEU A 30 -3.59 7.79 2.59
N VAL A 31 -3.79 6.67 1.89
CA VAL A 31 -5.12 6.11 1.68
C VAL A 31 -5.22 4.82 2.48
N ALA A 32 -6.16 4.77 3.43
CA ALA A 32 -6.46 3.58 4.20
C ALA A 32 -7.46 2.69 3.45
N TYR A 33 -7.07 1.47 3.13
CA TYR A 33 -7.96 0.44 2.59
C TYR A 33 -8.35 -0.56 3.67
N ARG A 34 -9.52 -1.20 3.50
CA ARG A 34 -9.93 -2.32 4.35
C ARG A 34 -8.90 -3.47 4.29
N PRO A 35 -8.78 -4.28 5.37
CA PRO A 35 -7.75 -5.31 5.50
C PRO A 35 -7.87 -6.44 4.47
N GLU A 36 -9.00 -6.57 3.77
CA GLU A 36 -9.13 -7.41 2.59
C GLU A 36 -8.38 -6.80 1.39
N SER A 37 -7.05 -6.74 1.49
CA SER A 37 -6.20 -6.28 0.40
C SER A 37 -5.95 -7.41 -0.60
N PRO A 38 -6.11 -7.16 -1.91
CA PRO A 38 -5.73 -8.10 -2.96
C PRO A 38 -4.21 -8.27 -3.07
N TYR A 39 -3.44 -7.41 -2.42
CA TYR A 39 -1.99 -7.37 -2.54
C TYR A 39 -1.32 -8.34 -1.56
N ALA A 40 -0.25 -8.98 -2.04
CA ALA A 40 0.58 -9.84 -1.24
C ALA A 40 1.37 -9.01 -0.22
N THR A 41 1.47 -9.53 1.01
CA THR A 41 2.41 -8.99 1.99
C THR A 41 3.80 -9.49 1.62
N LEU A 42 4.72 -8.57 1.35
CA LEU A 42 6.10 -8.90 1.00
C LEU A 42 7.01 -8.83 2.24
N SER A 43 8.00 -9.72 2.31
CA SER A 43 9.13 -9.54 3.23
C SER A 43 10.00 -8.36 2.79
N ALA A 44 10.90 -7.90 3.66
CA ALA A 44 11.85 -6.84 3.31
C ALA A 44 12.72 -7.23 2.10
N GLU A 45 13.22 -8.46 2.08
CA GLU A 45 14.04 -9.00 1.00
C GLU A 45 13.26 -9.04 -0.33
N GLN A 46 12.01 -9.51 -0.31
CA GLN A 46 11.15 -9.54 -1.48
C GLN A 46 10.82 -8.14 -2.00
N LEU A 47 10.61 -7.18 -1.09
CA LEU A 47 10.34 -5.79 -1.46
C LEU A 47 11.56 -5.14 -2.12
N GLU A 48 12.77 -5.43 -1.65
CA GLU A 48 14.00 -4.95 -2.29
C GLU A 48 14.18 -5.53 -3.71
N GLU A 49 13.88 -6.81 -3.90
CA GLU A 49 13.91 -7.44 -5.22
C GLU A 49 12.91 -6.82 -6.20
N VAL A 50 11.68 -6.55 -5.72
CA VAL A 50 10.66 -5.84 -6.50
C VAL A 50 11.16 -4.46 -6.91
N ARG A 51 11.70 -3.67 -5.97
CA ARG A 51 12.21 -2.31 -6.26
C ARG A 51 13.36 -2.30 -7.26
N ARG A 52 14.26 -3.29 -7.18
CA ARG A 52 15.34 -3.45 -8.17
C ARG A 52 14.75 -3.70 -9.56
N THR A 53 13.80 -4.62 -9.64
CA THR A 53 13.13 -4.98 -10.89
C THR A 53 12.35 -3.79 -11.47
N GLU A 54 11.67 -3.02 -10.63
CA GLU A 54 10.99 -1.77 -11.02
C GLU A 54 11.96 -0.76 -11.64
N ALA A 55 13.13 -0.56 -11.03
CA ALA A 55 14.16 0.36 -11.53
C ALA A 55 14.76 -0.12 -12.87
N GLU A 56 15.00 -1.42 -13.02
CA GLU A 56 15.51 -2.02 -14.25
C GLU A 56 14.53 -1.90 -15.42
N LEU A 57 13.23 -2.06 -15.14
CA LEU A 57 12.17 -2.06 -16.16
C LEU A 57 11.53 -0.68 -16.37
N GLY A 58 11.76 0.28 -15.48
CA GLY A 58 11.11 1.59 -15.52
C GLY A 58 9.60 1.55 -15.27
N VAL A 59 9.12 0.60 -14.46
CA VAL A 59 7.68 0.39 -14.16
C VAL A 59 7.43 0.30 -12.66
N GLN A 60 6.16 0.28 -12.27
CA GLN A 60 5.73 -0.07 -10.92
C GLN A 60 5.08 -1.46 -10.95
N LEU A 61 5.46 -2.30 -10.00
CA LEU A 61 5.00 -3.67 -9.88
C LEU A 61 4.07 -3.80 -8.67
N LEU A 62 2.95 -4.50 -8.87
CA LEU A 62 2.01 -4.82 -7.81
C LEU A 62 2.01 -6.32 -7.59
N ALA A 63 2.37 -6.74 -6.38
CA ALA A 63 2.30 -8.14 -5.98
C ALA A 63 0.88 -8.48 -5.53
N TYR A 64 0.23 -9.42 -6.19
CA TYR A 64 -1.11 -9.89 -5.85
C TYR A 64 -1.05 -11.18 -5.04
N ARG A 65 -1.99 -11.36 -4.10
CA ARG A 65 -2.25 -12.67 -3.50
C ARG A 65 -2.77 -13.63 -4.58
N ARG A 66 -2.37 -14.90 -4.48
CA ARG A 66 -2.95 -15.98 -5.29
C ARG A 66 -4.29 -16.41 -4.71
#